data_AF-A0A0K8U4T3-F1
#
_entry.id   AF-A0A0K8U4T3-F1
#
_cell.length_a   1.000
_cell.length_b   1.000
_cell.length_c   1.000
_cell.angle_alpha   90.00
_cell.angle_beta   90.00
_cell.angle_gamma   90.00
#
_symmetry.space_group_name_H-M   'P 1'
#
loop_
_entity.id
_entity.type
_entity.pdbx_description
1 polymer ?
#
loop_
_entity_poly.entity_id
_entity_poly.type
_entity_poly.pdbx_seq_one_letter_code
_entity_poly.pdbx_strand_id
1 'polypeptide(L)'
;MPTNSKKMEFYDSIINQLPVGALSLGSFIHDDLKLTPKPPFIGPIRKSCLKNNEKVYELLKRSIEDAETNKSGLLRKLDIQDRRKRLIQSRVEFQKILDAVNNVLRYIDNDFKENPGREWLISNEYSLADISFGLLLHRLYQLGFENYYWAYGKLPYVESYFLRFKKRPTYQKLMPSNFKILKDIWQNTPANYKIGAGAGFLGMAMFAALAHK
;
A
#
# COMPACT_ATOMS: atom_id res chain seq x y z
N MET A 1 13.66 -21.74 22.20
CA MET A 1 13.43 -21.24 20.82
C MET A 1 11.94 -21.36 20.52
N PRO A 2 11.22 -20.30 20.13
CA PRO A 2 9.82 -20.44 19.71
C PRO A 2 9.74 -21.34 18.46
N THR A 3 8.72 -22.18 18.39
CA THR A 3 8.46 -23.04 17.22
C THR A 3 8.16 -22.18 15.98
N ASN A 4 8.39 -22.72 14.78
CA ASN A 4 8.10 -21.99 13.53
C ASN A 4 6.64 -21.51 13.46
N SER A 5 5.68 -22.26 14.02
CA SER A 5 4.28 -21.83 14.15
C SER A 5 4.13 -20.56 14.98
N LYS A 6 4.74 -20.51 16.17
CA LYS A 6 4.66 -19.34 17.06
C LYS A 6 5.30 -18.10 16.42
N LYS A 7 6.40 -18.26 15.69
CA LYS A 7 7.01 -17.17 14.92
C LYS A 7 6.08 -16.69 13.79
N MET A 8 5.46 -17.62 13.07
CA MET A 8 4.50 -17.29 12.01
C MET A 8 3.32 -16.48 12.53
N GLU A 9 2.68 -16.95 13.60
CA GLU A 9 1.57 -16.26 14.27
C GLU A 9 1.97 -14.87 14.74
N PHE A 10 3.20 -14.73 15.26
CA PHE A 10 3.72 -13.44 15.68
C PHE A 10 3.88 -12.45 14.51
N TYR A 11 4.57 -12.83 13.43
CA TYR A 11 4.75 -11.93 12.28
C TYR A 11 3.41 -11.59 11.62
N ASP A 12 2.52 -12.57 11.47
CA ASP A 12 1.18 -12.35 10.92
C ASP A 12 0.39 -11.34 11.77
N SER A 13 0.45 -11.48 13.10
CA SER A 13 -0.19 -10.57 14.05
C SER A 13 0.31 -9.13 13.91
N ILE A 14 1.63 -8.89 13.92
CA ILE A 14 2.17 -7.52 13.87
C ILE A 14 1.95 -6.85 12.51
N ILE A 15 1.91 -7.64 11.42
CA ILE A 15 1.69 -7.11 10.06
C ILE A 15 0.21 -6.80 9.83
N ASN A 16 -0.69 -7.73 10.19
CA ASN A 16 -2.13 -7.61 9.90
C ASN A 16 -2.84 -6.57 10.77
N GLN A 17 -2.24 -6.18 11.91
CA GLN A 17 -2.74 -5.08 12.73
C GLN A 17 -2.51 -3.69 12.12
N LEU A 18 -1.63 -3.56 11.12
CA LEU A 18 -1.36 -2.28 10.48
C LEU A 18 -2.57 -1.82 9.64
N PRO A 19 -3.06 -0.58 9.81
CA PRO A 19 -4.23 -0.10 9.07
C PRO A 19 -3.84 0.35 7.65
N VAL A 20 -3.43 -0.60 6.79
CA VAL A 20 -2.91 -0.35 5.42
C VAL A 20 -3.87 0.47 4.55
N GLY A 21 -5.18 0.30 4.74
CA GLY A 21 -6.20 1.10 4.05
C GLY A 21 -6.17 2.58 4.47
N ALA A 22 -6.02 2.86 5.77
CA ALA A 22 -5.86 4.22 6.28
C ALA A 22 -4.51 4.81 5.86
N LEU A 23 -3.43 4.03 5.91
CA LEU A 23 -2.11 4.40 5.40
C LEU A 23 -2.17 4.86 3.94
N SER A 24 -2.85 4.08 3.09
CA SER A 24 -3.00 4.38 1.66
C SER A 24 -3.73 5.71 1.45
N LEU A 25 -4.90 5.89 2.08
CA LEU A 25 -5.69 7.11 1.89
C LEU A 25 -5.01 8.35 2.49
N GLY A 26 -4.40 8.24 3.67
CA GLY A 26 -3.70 9.38 4.27
C GLY A 26 -2.47 9.80 3.46
N SER A 27 -1.77 8.87 2.80
CA SER A 27 -0.67 9.21 1.87
C SER A 27 -1.11 10.02 0.63
N PHE A 28 -2.42 10.07 0.36
CA PHE A 28 -2.99 10.89 -0.71
C PHE A 28 -3.41 12.29 -0.25
N ILE A 29 -3.47 12.51 1.06
CA ILE A 29 -3.92 13.75 1.69
C ILE A 29 -2.71 14.59 2.15
N HIS A 30 -1.70 13.91 2.71
CA HIS A 30 -0.55 14.55 3.36
C HIS A 30 0.61 14.72 2.36
N ASP A 31 0.57 15.81 1.59
CA ASP A 31 1.59 16.14 0.58
C ASP A 31 2.95 16.55 1.20
N ASP A 32 2.99 16.90 2.49
CA ASP A 32 4.21 17.22 3.24
C ASP A 32 5.24 16.08 3.25
N LEU A 33 4.76 14.84 3.06
CA LEU A 33 5.60 13.64 3.03
C LEU A 33 6.50 13.54 1.80
N LYS A 34 6.26 14.36 0.75
CA LYS A 34 7.05 14.41 -0.49
C LYS A 34 7.32 13.02 -1.10
N LEU A 35 6.31 12.15 -1.07
CA LEU A 35 6.41 10.77 -1.56
C LEU A 35 6.53 10.71 -3.08
N THR A 36 7.18 9.66 -3.58
CA THR A 36 7.35 9.40 -5.02
C THR A 36 6.53 8.19 -5.47
N PRO A 37 5.18 8.30 -5.58
CA PRO A 37 4.32 7.17 -5.90
C PRO A 37 4.66 6.51 -7.24
N LYS A 38 4.39 5.21 -7.31
CA LYS A 38 4.48 4.41 -8.53
C LYS A 38 3.07 4.09 -9.06
N PRO A 39 2.92 3.69 -10.34
CA PRO A 39 1.66 3.21 -10.86
C PRO A 39 1.05 2.08 -9.97
N PRO A 40 -0.28 2.08 -9.76
CA PRO A 40 -1.27 2.99 -10.33
C PRO A 40 -1.49 4.28 -9.52
N PHE A 41 -0.86 4.46 -8.34
CA PHE A 41 -1.18 5.56 -7.40
C PHE A 41 -0.52 6.91 -7.76
N ILE A 42 -0.41 7.21 -9.05
CA ILE A 42 -0.04 8.53 -9.54
C ILE A 42 -1.17 9.54 -9.29
N GLY A 43 -0.85 10.85 -9.35
CA GLY A 43 -1.73 11.94 -8.90
C GLY A 43 -3.22 11.85 -9.30
N PRO A 44 -3.58 11.63 -10.58
CA PRO A 44 -4.98 11.52 -11.00
C PRO A 44 -5.74 10.39 -10.32
N ILE A 45 -5.10 9.23 -10.15
CA ILE A 45 -5.71 8.07 -9.50
C ILE A 45 -5.91 8.32 -8.01
N ARG A 46 -4.94 8.96 -7.33
CA ARG A 46 -5.10 9.36 -5.92
C ARG A 46 -6.33 10.25 -5.71
N LYS A 47 -6.49 11.28 -6.55
CA LYS A 47 -7.66 12.17 -6.52
C LYS A 47 -8.97 11.40 -6.78
N SER A 48 -8.97 10.48 -7.74
CA SER A 48 -10.12 9.62 -8.02
C SER A 48 -10.46 8.71 -6.83
N CYS A 49 -9.47 8.08 -6.20
CA CYS A 49 -9.64 7.26 -5.01
C CYS A 49 -10.26 8.06 -3.85
N LEU A 50 -9.78 9.28 -3.59
CA LEU A 50 -10.34 10.16 -2.55
C LEU A 50 -11.80 10.54 -2.86
N LYS A 51 -12.09 10.94 -4.10
CA LYS A 51 -13.45 11.29 -4.53
C LYS A 51 -14.41 10.09 -4.43
N ASN A 52 -13.95 8.90 -4.83
CA ASN A 52 -14.75 7.68 -4.73
C ASN A 52 -14.98 7.28 -3.26
N ASN A 53 -13.99 7.47 -2.39
CA ASN A 53 -14.15 7.22 -0.96
C ASN A 53 -15.21 8.14 -0.34
N GLU A 54 -15.24 9.43 -0.71
CA GLU A 54 -16.28 10.36 -0.27
C GLU A 54 -17.66 9.99 -0.83
N LYS A 55 -17.75 9.59 -2.11
CA LYS A 55 -19.01 9.10 -2.69
C LYS A 55 -19.57 7.87 -1.97
N VAL A 56 -18.72 6.89 -1.66
CA VAL A 56 -19.13 5.69 -0.91
C VAL A 56 -19.62 6.06 0.49
N TYR A 57 -18.98 7.03 1.13
CA TYR A 57 -19.39 7.54 2.43
C TYR A 57 -20.78 8.20 2.39
N GLU A 58 -21.05 9.06 1.40
CA GLU A 58 -22.35 9.70 1.23
C GLU A 58 -23.45 8.71 0.80
N LEU A 59 -23.12 7.72 -0.05
CA LEU A 59 -24.04 6.63 -0.38
C LEU A 59 -24.42 5.83 0.86
N LEU A 60 -23.46 5.55 1.75
CA LEU A 60 -23.71 4.81 2.98
C LEU A 60 -24.66 5.56 3.92
N LYS A 61 -24.53 6.89 4.06
CA LYS A 61 -25.46 7.71 4.82
C LYS A 61 -26.88 7.64 4.26
N ARG A 62 -27.04 7.82 2.94
CA ARG A 62 -28.35 7.69 2.27
C ARG A 62 -28.96 6.31 2.46
N SER A 63 -28.17 5.25 2.31
CA SER A 63 -28.66 3.88 2.57
C SER A 63 -29.12 3.67 4.01
N ILE A 64 -28.57 4.40 4.98
CA ILE A 64 -29.04 4.36 6.38
C ILE A 64 -30.36 5.12 6.51
N GLU A 65 -30.51 6.26 5.85
CA GLU A 65 -31.76 7.04 5.82
C GLU A 65 -32.89 6.21 5.20
N ASP A 66 -32.65 5.64 4.02
CA ASP A 66 -33.61 4.88 3.21
C ASP A 66 -33.97 3.50 3.80
N ALA A 67 -33.16 2.96 4.70
CA ALA A 67 -33.45 1.65 5.30
C ALA A 67 -34.67 1.72 6.24
N GLU A 68 -35.61 0.80 6.11
CA GLU A 68 -36.78 0.73 7.00
C GLU A 68 -36.53 -0.16 8.23
N THR A 69 -35.70 -1.20 8.10
CA THR A 69 -35.34 -2.12 9.18
C THR A 69 -33.86 -2.52 9.15
N ASN A 70 -33.35 -3.11 10.25
CA ASN A 70 -32.00 -3.72 10.33
C ASN A 70 -30.81 -2.81 9.97
N LYS A 71 -30.82 -1.55 10.42
CA LYS A 71 -29.75 -0.55 10.18
C LYS A 71 -28.41 -0.83 10.86
N SER A 72 -28.36 -1.76 11.82
CA SER A 72 -27.19 -1.98 12.68
C SER A 72 -25.90 -2.28 11.90
N GLY A 73 -25.99 -3.08 10.84
CA GLY A 73 -24.85 -3.38 9.96
C GLY A 73 -24.34 -2.16 9.18
N LEU A 74 -25.25 -1.29 8.73
CA LEU A 74 -24.90 -0.06 8.01
C LEU A 74 -24.30 0.99 8.95
N LEU A 75 -24.87 1.15 10.15
CA LEU A 75 -24.34 2.04 11.18
C LEU A 75 -22.92 1.62 11.61
N ARG A 76 -22.67 0.31 11.78
CA ARG A 76 -21.32 -0.21 12.06
C ARG A 76 -20.35 0.09 10.92
N LYS A 77 -20.77 -0.05 9.66
CA LYS A 77 -19.94 0.32 8.50
C LYS A 77 -19.64 1.82 8.51
N LEU A 78 -20.61 2.66 8.85
CA LEU A 78 -20.44 4.11 8.90
C LEU A 78 -19.44 4.51 9.98
N ASP A 79 -19.55 3.95 11.19
CA ASP A 79 -18.60 4.19 12.27
C ASP A 79 -17.14 3.84 11.88
N ILE A 80 -16.94 2.72 11.19
CA ILE A 80 -15.62 2.34 10.67
C ILE A 80 -15.11 3.39 9.67
N GLN A 81 -15.97 3.90 8.79
CA GLN A 81 -15.62 4.95 7.83
C GLN A 81 -15.27 6.27 8.52
N ASP A 82 -16.08 6.67 9.51
CA ASP A 82 -15.88 7.88 10.30
C ASP A 82 -14.58 7.84 11.08
N ARG A 83 -14.30 6.73 11.77
CA ARG A 83 -13.05 6.53 12.49
C ARG A 83 -11.86 6.61 11.54
N ARG A 84 -11.94 5.96 10.37
CA ARG A 84 -10.89 6.04 9.36
C ARG A 84 -10.69 7.46 8.84
N LYS A 85 -11.77 8.19 8.54
CA LYS A 85 -11.74 9.59 8.06
C LYS A 85 -11.05 10.50 9.07
N ARG A 86 -11.38 10.40 10.36
CA ARG A 86 -10.70 11.13 11.44
C ARG A 86 -9.20 10.85 11.50
N LEU A 87 -8.82 9.57 11.42
CA LEU A 87 -7.42 9.14 11.48
C LEU A 87 -6.58 9.68 10.30
N ILE A 88 -7.14 9.67 9.08
CA ILE A 88 -6.37 10.07 7.89
C ILE A 88 -6.36 11.58 7.66
N GLN A 89 -7.34 12.34 8.16
CA GLN A 89 -7.39 13.80 7.99
C GLN A 89 -6.45 14.52 8.96
N SER A 90 -6.33 14.03 10.20
CA SER A 90 -5.39 14.60 11.16
C SER A 90 -3.96 14.18 10.85
N ARG A 91 -3.07 15.15 10.66
CA ARG A 91 -1.64 14.87 10.44
C ARG A 91 -1.00 14.17 11.64
N VAL A 92 -1.42 14.51 12.86
CA VAL A 92 -0.94 13.91 14.11
C VAL A 92 -1.39 12.46 14.24
N GLU A 93 -2.67 12.17 13.97
CA GLU A 93 -3.17 10.79 14.01
C GLU A 93 -2.57 9.95 12.88
N PHE A 94 -2.39 10.54 11.69
CA PHE A 94 -1.73 9.87 10.59
C PHE A 94 -0.26 9.55 10.91
N GLN A 95 0.44 10.43 11.64
CA GLN A 95 1.80 10.15 12.09
C GLN A 95 1.87 8.87 12.93
N LYS A 96 0.90 8.63 13.82
CA LYS A 96 0.87 7.40 14.62
C LYS A 96 0.79 6.14 13.76
N ILE A 97 0.10 6.20 12.61
CA ILE A 97 0.07 5.10 11.65
C ILE A 97 1.44 4.92 10.99
N LEU A 98 2.09 6.01 10.59
CA LEU A 98 3.45 5.96 10.02
C LEU A 98 4.46 5.39 11.02
N ASP A 99 4.35 5.78 12.29
CA ASP A 99 5.22 5.31 13.36
C ASP A 99 4.99 3.82 13.65
N ALA A 100 3.73 3.36 13.65
CA ALA A 100 3.42 1.94 13.79
C ALA A 100 4.05 1.09 12.67
N VAL A 101 3.96 1.56 11.42
CA VAL A 101 4.63 0.91 10.28
C VAL A 101 6.15 0.90 10.49
N ASN A 102 6.74 2.05 10.82
CA ASN A 102 8.18 2.17 11.06
C ASN A 102 8.65 1.23 12.18
N ASN A 103 7.89 1.07 13.25
CA ASN A 103 8.21 0.18 14.36
C ASN A 103 8.25 -1.29 13.92
N VAL A 104 7.27 -1.74 13.12
CA VAL A 104 7.26 -3.09 12.55
C VAL A 104 8.47 -3.29 11.62
N LEU A 105 8.75 -2.32 10.74
CA LEU A 105 9.90 -2.43 9.83
C LEU A 105 11.23 -2.47 10.57
N ARG A 106 11.40 -1.64 11.61
CA ARG A 106 12.59 -1.62 12.46
C ARG A 106 12.77 -2.90 13.25
N TYR A 107 11.67 -3.45 13.78
CA TYR A 107 11.70 -4.74 14.46
C TYR A 107 12.23 -5.82 13.52
N ILE A 108 11.68 -5.91 12.29
CA ILE A 108 12.09 -6.91 11.31
C ILE A 108 13.54 -6.69 10.86
N ASP A 109 13.95 -5.44 10.61
CA ASP A 109 15.34 -5.11 10.22
C ASP A 109 16.35 -5.56 11.29
N ASN A 110 16.05 -5.29 12.57
CA ASN A 110 16.87 -5.71 13.70
C ASN A 110 16.90 -7.23 13.86
N ASP A 111 15.78 -7.92 13.71
CA ASP A 111 15.73 -9.37 13.80
C ASP A 111 16.52 -10.05 12.66
N PHE A 112 16.55 -9.49 11.45
CA PHE A 112 17.47 -9.96 10.40
C PHE A 112 18.95 -9.67 10.72
N LYS A 113 19.24 -8.53 11.35
CA LYS A 113 20.59 -8.21 11.82
C LYS A 113 21.10 -9.22 12.86
N GLU A 114 20.23 -9.66 13.77
CA GLU A 114 20.54 -10.64 14.82
C GLU A 114 20.57 -12.09 14.32
N ASN A 115 20.00 -12.37 13.15
CA ASN A 115 19.93 -13.70 12.55
C ASN A 115 20.59 -13.72 11.15
N PRO A 116 21.92 -13.50 11.08
CA PRO A 116 22.63 -13.48 9.80
C PRO A 116 22.51 -14.83 9.09
N GLY A 117 22.38 -14.79 7.76
CA GLY A 117 22.23 -15.98 6.92
C GLY A 117 20.80 -16.51 6.80
N ARG A 118 19.84 -15.97 7.55
CA ARG A 118 18.41 -16.29 7.38
C ARG A 118 17.84 -15.57 6.16
N GLU A 119 17.24 -16.30 5.23
CA GLU A 119 16.75 -15.73 3.96
C GLU A 119 15.36 -15.08 4.09
N TRP A 120 14.46 -15.69 4.85
CA TRP A 120 13.05 -15.32 5.00
C TRP A 120 12.72 -15.02 6.47
N LEU A 121 11.50 -14.56 6.77
CA LEU A 121 11.14 -14.05 8.10
C LEU A 121 11.33 -15.08 9.21
N ILE A 122 11.01 -16.34 8.95
CA ILE A 122 10.99 -17.39 9.98
C ILE A 122 12.22 -18.30 9.86
N SER A 123 12.60 -18.66 8.63
CA SER A 123 13.66 -19.62 8.31
C SER A 123 14.25 -19.32 6.91
N ASN A 124 14.95 -20.29 6.32
CA ASN A 124 15.37 -20.24 4.91
C ASN A 124 14.30 -20.75 3.95
N GLU A 125 13.15 -21.19 4.47
CA GLU A 125 12.00 -21.59 3.66
C GLU A 125 11.00 -20.45 3.58
N TYR A 126 10.46 -20.24 2.37
CA TYR A 126 9.46 -19.23 2.13
C TYR A 126 8.08 -19.65 2.67
N SER A 127 7.41 -18.72 3.36
CA SER A 127 6.19 -19.00 4.12
C SER A 127 5.09 -17.96 3.88
N LEU A 128 3.93 -18.17 4.52
CA LEU A 128 2.83 -17.20 4.49
C LEU A 128 3.21 -15.84 5.09
N ALA A 129 4.04 -15.83 6.14
CA ALA A 129 4.52 -14.59 6.73
C ALA A 129 5.26 -13.73 5.69
N ASP A 130 6.02 -14.38 4.81
CA ASP A 130 6.77 -13.69 3.76
C ASP A 130 5.88 -13.09 2.68
N ILE A 131 4.75 -13.75 2.38
CA ILE A 131 3.71 -13.22 1.51
C ILE A 131 3.11 -11.96 2.14
N SER A 132 2.64 -12.03 3.39
CA SER A 132 2.02 -10.91 4.09
C SER A 132 2.96 -9.71 4.17
N PHE A 133 4.22 -9.93 4.56
CA PHE A 133 5.22 -8.86 4.65
C PHE A 133 5.61 -8.30 3.28
N GLY A 134 5.83 -9.17 2.30
CA GLY A 134 6.17 -8.74 0.95
C GLY A 134 5.06 -7.91 0.29
N LEU A 135 3.78 -8.25 0.54
CA LEU A 135 2.64 -7.47 0.08
C LEU A 135 2.53 -6.11 0.79
N LEU A 136 2.85 -6.03 2.09
CA LEU A 136 2.97 -4.76 2.79
C LEU A 136 4.04 -3.88 2.16
N LEU A 137 5.27 -4.40 1.99
CA LEU A 137 6.38 -3.66 1.37
C LEU A 137 6.05 -3.24 -0.06
N HIS A 138 5.39 -4.11 -0.83
CA HIS A 138 4.90 -3.79 -2.15
C HIS A 138 3.93 -2.60 -2.13
N ARG A 139 2.95 -2.60 -1.21
CA ARG A 139 2.03 -1.47 -1.06
C ARG A 139 2.76 -0.19 -0.68
N LEU A 140 3.70 -0.24 0.27
CA LEU A 140 4.52 0.92 0.65
C LEU A 140 5.29 1.49 -0.53
N TYR A 141 5.91 0.61 -1.32
CA TYR A 141 6.64 0.97 -2.53
C TYR A 141 5.73 1.62 -3.58
N GLN A 142 4.53 1.07 -3.83
CA GLN A 142 3.59 1.68 -4.77
C GLN A 142 3.15 3.08 -4.32
N LEU A 143 3.01 3.29 -3.01
CA LEU A 143 2.64 4.58 -2.43
C LEU A 143 3.81 5.58 -2.39
N GLY A 144 5.05 5.14 -2.64
CA GLY A 144 6.24 5.99 -2.71
C GLY A 144 6.98 6.15 -1.37
N PHE A 145 6.80 5.21 -0.44
CA PHE A 145 7.39 5.26 0.91
C PHE A 145 8.81 4.66 0.99
N GLU A 146 9.39 4.17 -0.10
CA GLU A 146 10.72 3.54 -0.08
C GLU A 146 11.80 4.46 0.49
N ASN A 147 11.82 5.71 0.02
CA ASN A 147 12.74 6.76 0.48
C ASN A 147 12.41 7.24 1.89
N TYR A 148 11.15 7.09 2.30
CA TYR A 148 10.70 7.48 3.63
C TYR A 148 11.23 6.48 4.67
N TYR A 149 11.06 5.16 4.42
CA TYR A 149 11.35 4.13 5.42
C TYR A 149 12.72 3.44 5.28
N TRP A 150 13.06 2.85 4.14
CA TRP A 150 14.14 1.83 4.09
C TRP A 150 15.30 2.16 3.16
N ALA A 151 15.09 2.93 2.10
CA ALA A 151 16.14 3.24 1.13
C ALA A 151 17.24 4.13 1.73
N TYR A 152 18.34 4.28 0.98
CA TYR A 152 19.53 5.07 1.38
C TYR A 152 20.15 4.57 2.70
N GLY A 153 20.13 3.26 2.92
CA GLY A 153 20.76 2.63 4.08
C GLY A 153 19.99 2.78 5.39
N LYS A 154 18.74 3.26 5.38
CA LYS A 154 17.93 3.42 6.61
C LYS A 154 17.58 2.08 7.26
N LEU A 155 17.12 1.11 6.47
CA LEU A 155 16.74 -0.24 6.90
C LEU A 155 17.26 -1.25 5.85
N PRO A 156 18.57 -1.54 5.84
CA PRO A 156 19.22 -2.26 4.76
C PRO A 156 18.77 -3.72 4.63
N TYR A 157 18.35 -4.36 5.72
CA TYR A 157 17.86 -5.75 5.68
C TYR A 157 16.44 -5.81 5.13
N VAL A 158 15.59 -4.84 5.48
CA VAL A 158 14.25 -4.68 4.87
C VAL A 158 14.37 -4.36 3.38
N GLU A 159 15.29 -3.48 2.99
CA GLU A 159 15.54 -3.17 1.58
C GLU A 159 15.97 -4.42 0.81
N SER A 160 16.98 -5.13 1.33
CA SER A 160 17.48 -6.36 0.73
C SER A 160 16.41 -7.44 0.65
N TYR A 161 15.58 -7.58 1.69
CA TYR A 161 14.44 -8.48 1.72
C TYR A 161 13.44 -8.15 0.60
N PHE A 162 13.07 -6.88 0.44
CA PHE A 162 12.12 -6.48 -0.58
C PHE A 162 12.66 -6.73 -1.99
N LEU A 163 13.95 -6.48 -2.23
CA LEU A 163 14.59 -6.77 -3.50
C LEU A 163 14.57 -8.27 -3.82
N ARG A 164 14.79 -9.15 -2.84
CA ARG A 164 14.62 -10.61 -3.01
C ARG A 164 13.16 -10.95 -3.33
N PHE A 165 12.21 -10.41 -2.57
CA PHE A 165 10.78 -10.66 -2.79
C PHE A 165 10.34 -10.28 -4.22
N LYS A 166 10.79 -9.13 -4.73
CA LYS A 166 10.49 -8.68 -6.11
C LYS A 166 11.02 -9.59 -7.21
N LYS A 167 12.10 -10.33 -6.96
CA LYS A 167 12.70 -11.26 -7.94
C LYS A 167 11.88 -12.55 -8.09
N ARG A 168 10.95 -12.84 -7.18
CA ARG A 168 10.16 -14.08 -7.25
C ARG A 168 9.25 -14.08 -8.48
N PRO A 169 9.13 -15.20 -9.23
CA PRO A 169 8.25 -15.28 -10.39
C PRO A 169 6.78 -14.96 -10.07
N THR A 170 6.30 -15.38 -8.89
CA THR A 170 4.93 -15.08 -8.44
C THR A 170 4.68 -13.59 -8.28
N TYR A 171 5.69 -12.82 -7.84
CA TYR A 171 5.57 -11.37 -7.74
C TYR A 171 5.43 -10.72 -9.12
N GLN A 172 6.20 -11.19 -10.11
CA GLN A 172 6.13 -10.67 -11.48
C GLN A 172 4.72 -10.84 -12.08
N LYS A 173 4.03 -11.94 -11.73
CA LYS A 173 2.63 -12.18 -12.14
C LYS A 173 1.61 -11.24 -11.47
N LEU A 174 1.95 -10.60 -10.34
CA LEU A 174 1.07 -9.62 -9.69
C LEU A 174 1.06 -8.27 -10.42
N MET A 175 2.09 -7.98 -11.21
CA MET A 175 2.15 -6.75 -12.00
C MET A 175 1.17 -6.89 -13.15
N PRO A 176 0.08 -6.10 -13.20
CA PRO A 176 -0.81 -6.16 -14.34
C PRO A 176 0.00 -5.81 -15.59
N SER A 177 -0.29 -6.46 -16.71
CA SER A 177 0.28 -6.04 -17.99
C SER A 177 0.01 -4.55 -18.13
N ASN A 178 1.09 -3.77 -18.26
CA ASN A 178 1.09 -2.30 -18.18
C ASN A 178 -0.05 -1.66 -18.99
N PHE A 179 -0.48 -2.32 -20.08
CA PHE A 179 -1.60 -1.95 -20.93
C PHE A 179 -2.95 -1.81 -20.21
N LYS A 180 -3.33 -2.70 -19.28
CA LYS A 180 -4.65 -2.64 -18.61
C LYS A 180 -4.71 -1.47 -17.61
N ILE A 181 -3.64 -1.29 -16.83
CA ILE A 181 -3.50 -0.13 -15.94
C ILE A 181 -3.44 1.17 -16.76
N LEU A 182 -2.67 1.22 -17.84
CA LEU A 182 -2.59 2.41 -18.70
C LEU A 182 -3.93 2.75 -19.34
N LYS A 183 -4.70 1.74 -19.76
CA LYS A 183 -6.07 1.91 -20.27
C LYS A 183 -6.99 2.49 -19.19
N ASP A 184 -6.96 1.95 -17.98
CA ASP A 184 -7.79 2.43 -16.87
C ASP A 184 -7.37 3.85 -16.44
N ILE A 185 -6.06 4.15 -16.40
CA ILE A 185 -5.54 5.49 -16.14
C ILE A 185 -6.00 6.46 -17.24
N TRP A 186 -5.89 6.08 -18.51
CA TRP A 186 -6.31 6.92 -19.65
C TRP A 186 -7.81 7.20 -19.65
N GLN A 187 -8.63 6.20 -19.31
CA GLN A 187 -10.07 6.34 -19.22
C GLN A 187 -10.50 7.24 -18.06
N ASN A 188 -9.78 7.20 -16.93
CA ASN A 188 -10.12 7.97 -15.73
C ASN A 188 -9.40 9.32 -15.60
N THR A 189 -8.50 9.67 -16.53
CA THR A 189 -7.81 10.96 -16.54
C THR A 189 -8.71 12.05 -17.16
N PRO A 190 -8.95 13.19 -16.48
CA PRO A 190 -9.72 14.31 -17.04
C PRO A 190 -9.09 14.92 -18.31
N ALA A 191 -9.92 15.41 -19.25
CA ALA A 191 -9.47 15.85 -20.57
C ALA A 191 -8.38 16.95 -20.55
N ASN A 192 -8.43 17.86 -19.58
CA ASN A 192 -7.45 18.94 -19.40
C ASN A 192 -6.04 18.43 -19.01
N TYR A 193 -5.93 17.25 -18.39
CA TYR A 193 -4.65 16.61 -18.08
C TYR A 193 -4.09 15.79 -19.25
N LYS A 194 -4.93 15.43 -20.25
CA LYS A 194 -4.49 14.65 -21.43
C LYS A 194 -3.63 15.48 -22.39
N ILE A 195 -3.84 16.79 -22.45
CA ILE A 195 -3.14 17.70 -23.35
C ILE A 195 -1.69 17.95 -22.90
N GLY A 196 -1.43 18.04 -21.58
CA GLY A 196 -0.08 18.21 -21.03
C GLY A 196 0.70 16.91 -20.80
N ALA A 197 0.01 15.77 -20.62
CA ALA A 197 0.64 14.48 -20.32
C ALA A 197 0.97 13.62 -21.56
N GLY A 198 0.64 14.08 -22.77
CA GLY A 198 0.82 13.33 -24.03
C GLY A 198 2.23 12.79 -24.23
N ALA A 199 3.27 13.56 -23.92
CA ALA A 199 4.67 13.12 -24.07
C ALA A 199 5.09 12.06 -23.04
N GLY A 200 4.64 12.19 -21.78
CA GLY A 200 4.98 11.23 -20.71
C GLY A 200 4.24 9.89 -20.84
N PHE A 201 2.98 9.91 -21.30
CA PHE A 201 2.21 8.69 -21.57
C PHE A 201 2.74 7.92 -22.78
N LEU A 202 3.13 8.61 -23.86
CA LEU A 202 3.74 7.97 -25.03
C LEU A 202 5.08 7.32 -24.66
N GLY A 203 5.91 7.98 -23.84
CA GLY A 203 7.14 7.38 -23.31
C GLY A 203 6.88 6.10 -22.52
N MET A 204 5.95 6.13 -21.56
CA MET A 204 5.58 4.97 -20.73
C MET A 204 4.97 3.82 -21.54
N ALA A 205 4.15 4.12 -22.55
CA ALA A 205 3.59 3.11 -23.47
C ALA A 205 4.68 2.49 -24.35
N MET A 206 5.66 3.27 -24.79
CA MET A 206 6.81 2.80 -25.57
C MET A 206 7.72 1.89 -24.73
N PHE A 207 8.01 2.25 -23.46
CA PHE A 207 8.73 1.38 -22.52
C PHE A 207 7.97 0.07 -22.24
N ALA A 208 6.65 0.12 -22.11
CA ALA A 208 5.82 -1.07 -21.91
C ALA A 208 5.80 -1.98 -23.15
N ALA A 209 5.85 -1.43 -24.36
CA ALA A 209 5.92 -2.19 -25.61
C ALA A 209 7.30 -2.82 -25.85
N LEU A 210 8.37 -2.13 -25.44
CA LEU A 210 9.75 -2.65 -25.52
C LEU A 210 10.03 -3.74 -24.49
N ALA A 211 9.36 -3.73 -23.34
CA ALA A 211 9.49 -4.77 -22.31
C ALA A 211 8.78 -6.11 -22.68
N HIS A 212 8.09 -6.16 -23.82
CA HIS A 212 7.41 -7.34 -24.36
C HIS A 212 8.07 -7.90 -25.65
N LYS A 213 9.30 -7.48 -25.95
CA LYS A 213 10.16 -8.09 -26.98
C LYS A 213 11.27 -8.93 -26.33
#